data_AF-A0A2G3LKJ7-F1
#
_entry.id   AF-A0A2G3LKJ7-F1
#
_cell.length_a   1.000
_cell.length_b   1.000
_cell.length_c   1.000
_cell.angle_alpha   90.00
_cell.angle_beta   90.00
_cell.angle_gamma   90.00
#
_symmetry.space_group_name_H-M   'P 1'
#
loop_
_entity.id
_entity.type
_entity.pdbx_description
1 polymer ?
#
loop_
_entity_poly.entity_id
_entity_poly.type
_entity_poly.pdbx_seq_one_letter_code
_entity_poly.pdbx_strand_id
1 'polypeptide(L)' 'MLDVLIDFLGLKNDAALGRELQVSAPILSKIRHGSLPVSAAILIRMHEVSRLSIQELRACMGDHRTRFGMPDDEDSK' A
#
# COMPACT_ATOMS: atom_id res chain seq x y z
N MET A 1 -6.09 5.81 5.28
CA MET A 1 -5.51 5.14 4.08
C MET A 1 -5.28 3.67 4.36
N LEU A 2 -4.44 3.36 5.37
CA LEU A 2 -4.25 1.99 5.86
C LEU A 2 -5.54 1.35 6.38
N ASP A 3 -6.54 2.16 6.75
CA ASP A 3 -7.88 1.72 7.16
C ASP A 3 -8.59 0.91 6.09
N VAL A 4 -8.42 1.25 4.80
CA VAL A 4 -9.02 0.48 3.70
C VAL A 4 -8.45 -0.93 3.66
N LEU A 5 -7.15 -1.07 3.88
CA LEU A 5 -6.49 -2.38 3.96
C LEU A 5 -6.91 -3.16 5.20
N ILE A 6 -7.09 -2.48 6.34
CA ILE A 6 -7.59 -3.11 7.57
C ILE A 6 -8.99 -3.64 7.36
N ASP A 7 -9.88 -2.85 6.76
CA ASP A 7 -11.26 -3.24 6.45
C ASP A 7 -11.30 -4.38 5.43
N PHE A 8 -10.58 -4.24 4.31
CA PHE A 8 -10.52 -5.23 3.24
C PHE A 8 -10.00 -6.60 3.71
N LEU A 9 -9.00 -6.60 4.60
CA LEU A 9 -8.41 -7.82 5.15
C LEU A 9 -9.14 -8.32 6.42
N GLY A 10 -10.18 -7.62 6.89
CA GLY A 10 -10.92 -7.98 8.10
C GLY A 10 -10.07 -7.92 9.37
N LEU A 11 -9.08 -7.02 9.42
CA LEU A 11 -8.12 -6.92 10.52
C LEU A 11 -8.64 -6.00 11.62
N LYS A 12 -8.18 -6.24 12.85
CA LYS A 12 -8.62 -5.46 14.03
C LYS A 12 -7.86 -4.16 14.22
N ASN A 13 -6.57 -4.10 13.84
CA ASN A 13 -5.69 -2.97 14.10
C ASN A 13 -4.39 -3.02 13.28
N ASP A 14 -3.58 -1.97 13.40
CA ASP A 14 -2.27 -1.83 12.77
C ASP A 14 -1.27 -2.92 13.16
N ALA A 15 -1.39 -3.52 14.35
CA ALA A 15 -0.50 -4.60 14.76
C ALA A 15 -0.83 -5.90 13.99
N ALA A 16 -2.10 -6.17 13.72
CA ALA A 16 -2.52 -7.25 12.85
C ALA A 16 -2.07 -6.98 11.39
N LEU A 17 -2.27 -5.76 10.89
CA LEU A 17 -1.78 -5.37 9.57
C LEU A 17 -0.26 -5.48 9.44
N GLY A 18 0.47 -5.11 10.49
CA GLY A 18 1.93 -5.22 10.52
C GLY A 18 2.42 -6.66 10.42
N ARG A 19 1.68 -7.63 10.96
CA ARG A 19 2.01 -9.06 10.81
C ARG A 19 1.86 -9.51 9.36
N GLU A 20 0.75 -9.14 8.72
CA GLU A 20 0.48 -9.49 7.33
C GLU A 20 1.50 -8.84 6.38
N LEU A 21 1.83 -7.56 6.61
CA LEU A 21 2.79 -6.82 5.79
C LEU A 21 4.26 -7.12 6.16
N GLN A 22 4.53 -7.89 7.22
CA GLN A 22 5.86 -8.11 7.79
C GLN A 22 6.57 -6.79 8.17
N VAL A 23 5.81 -5.83 8.68
CA VAL A 23 6.26 -4.49 9.07
C VAL A 23 5.88 -4.23 10.53
N SER A 24 6.75 -3.55 11.26
CA SER A 24 6.46 -3.20 12.65
C SER A 24 5.36 -2.13 12.74
N ALA A 25 4.47 -2.25 13.73
CA ALA A 25 3.42 -1.27 13.99
C ALA A 25 3.91 0.20 14.11
N PRO A 26 5.11 0.51 14.65
CA PRO A 26 5.64 1.86 14.66
C PRO A 26 5.88 2.46 13.27
N ILE A 27 6.31 1.64 12.29
CA ILE A 27 6.50 2.09 10.91
C ILE A 27 5.14 2.39 10.28
N LEU A 28 4.15 1.51 10.47
CA LEU A 28 2.79 1.75 10.00
C LEU A 28 2.17 3.01 10.62
N SER A 29 2.41 3.25 11.91
CA SER A 29 1.98 4.48 12.57
C SER A 29 2.63 5.72 11.93
N LYS A 30 3.94 5.71 11.66
CA LYS A 30 4.59 6.83 10.96
C LYS A 30 4.01 7.07 9.57
N ILE A 31 3.66 6.01 8.84
CA ILE A 31 3.00 6.11 7.53
C ILE A 31 1.60 6.69 7.67
N ARG A 32 0.81 6.21 8.63
CA ARG A 32 -0.55 6.67 8.92
C ARG A 32 -0.62 8.17 9.20
N HIS A 33 0.37 8.69 9.93
CA HIS A 33 0.46 10.11 10.28
C HIS A 33 1.25 10.94 9.27
N GLY A 34 1.60 10.38 8.10
CA GLY A 34 2.34 11.09 7.04
C GLY A 34 3.79 11.44 7.39
N SER A 35 4.32 10.94 8.50
CA SER A 35 5.70 11.18 8.94
C SER A 35 6.72 10.30 8.20
N LEU A 36 6.26 9.26 7.50
CA LEU A 36 7.09 8.39 6.67
C LEU A 36 6.34 8.09 5.35
N PRO A 37 6.95 8.30 4.18
CA PRO A 37 6.33 7.90 2.92
C PRO A 37 6.25 6.37 2.82
N VAL A 38 5.24 5.89 2.09
CA VAL A 38 5.13 4.46 1.75
C VAL A 38 6.26 4.10 0.80
N SER A 39 7.10 3.15 1.20
CA SER A 39 8.18 2.64 0.36
C SER A 39 7.65 1.63 -0.67
N ALA A 40 8.39 1.44 -1.77
CA ALA A 40 8.04 0.45 -2.80
C ALA A 40 7.90 -0.97 -2.21
N ALA A 41 8.77 -1.34 -1.26
CA ALA A 41 8.70 -2.64 -0.59
C ALA A 41 7.37 -2.85 0.16
N ILE A 42 6.90 -1.84 0.90
CA ILE A 42 5.61 -1.90 1.60
C ILE A 42 4.46 -1.96 0.61
N LEU A 43 4.54 -1.21 -0.49
CA LEU A 43 3.52 -1.19 -1.53
C LEU A 43 3.39 -2.55 -2.23
N ILE A 44 4.52 -3.23 -2.49
CA ILE A 44 4.54 -4.60 -3.01
C ILE A 44 3.89 -5.56 -2.00
N ARG A 45 4.24 -5.47 -0.71
CA ARG A 45 3.60 -6.29 0.33
C ARG A 45 2.09 -6.09 0.38
N MET A 46 1.62 -4.85 0.30
CA MET A 46 0.20 -4.54 0.25
C MET A 46 -0.49 -5.19 -0.96
N HIS A 47 0.14 -5.17 -2.14
CA HIS A 47 -0.36 -5.84 -3.34
C HIS A 47 -0.46 -7.35 -3.14
N GLU A 48 0.56 -7.99 -2.57
CA GLU A 48 0.58 -9.44 -2.35
C GLU A 48 -0.54 -9.91 -1.40
N VAL A 49 -0.76 -9.18 -0.29
CA VAL A 49 -1.74 -9.58 0.73
C VAL A 49 -3.18 -9.23 0.35
N SER A 50 -3.40 -8.07 -0.27
CA SER A 50 -4.75 -7.59 -0.61
C SER A 50 -5.20 -8.02 -2.00
N ARG A 51 -4.29 -8.49 -2.86
CA ARG A 51 -4.55 -8.76 -4.29
C ARG A 51 -5.03 -7.55 -5.10
N LEU A 52 -5.02 -6.34 -4.52
CA LEU A 52 -5.32 -5.10 -5.21
C LEU A 52 -4.13 -4.70 -6.08
N SER A 53 -4.36 -4.24 -7.31
CA SER A 53 -3.30 -3.72 -8.17
C SER A 53 -2.57 -2.54 -7.52
N ILE A 54 -1.29 -2.34 -7.86
CA ILE A 54 -0.52 -1.20 -7.35
C ILE A 54 -1.23 0.13 -7.65
N GLN A 55 -1.90 0.25 -8.79
CA GLN A 55 -2.68 1.44 -9.15
C GLN A 55 -3.85 1.69 -8.18
N GLU A 56 -4.63 0.65 -7.85
CA GLU A 56 -5.74 0.71 -6.90
C GLU A 56 -5.26 1.12 -5.51
N LEU A 57 -4.14 0.53 -5.05
CA LEU A 57 -3.52 0.86 -3.77
C LEU A 57 -3.10 2.33 -3.72
N ARG A 58 -2.50 2.85 -4.79
CA ARG A 58 -2.08 4.25 -4.88
C ARG A 58 -3.24 5.22 -4.95
N ALA A 59 -4.31 4.85 -5.66
CA ALA A 59 -5.56 5.61 -5.67
C ALA A 59 -6.17 5.69 -4.26
N CYS A 60 -6.21 4.56 -3.52
CA CYS A 60 -6.65 4.52 -2.13
C CYS A 60 -5.74 5.33 -1.19
N MET A 61 -4.47 5.52 -1.57
CA MET A 61 -3.48 6.33 -0.87
C MET A 61 -3.48 7.80 -1.31
N GLY A 62 -4.37 8.23 -2.21
CA GLY A 62 -4.33 9.59 -2.78
C GLY A 62 -2.94 9.93 -3.37
N ASP A 63 -2.14 8.90 -3.65
CA ASP A 63 -0.76 9.02 -4.05
C ASP A 63 -0.75 9.08 -5.57
N HIS A 64 -0.72 10.30 -6.08
CA HIS A 64 -0.70 10.57 -7.52
C HIS A 64 0.71 10.71 -8.10
N ARG A 65 1.76 10.45 -7.30
CA ARG A 65 3.17 10.54 -7.76
C ARG A 65 3.34 9.81 -9.11
N THR A 66 3.87 10.51 -10.10
CA THR A 66 3.94 10.00 -11.47
C THR A 66 4.77 8.72 -11.51
N ARG A 67 4.35 7.73 -12.31
CA ARG A 67 5.01 6.43 -12.47
C ARG A 67 6.51 6.66 -12.73
N PHE A 68 7.38 6.29 -11.80
CA PHE A 68 8.82 6.24 -12.07
C PHE A 68 9.10 4.91 -12.77
N GLY A 69 9.26 4.93 -14.10
CA GLY A 69 9.94 3.86 -14.84
C GLY A 69 9.11 2.97 -15.78
N MET A 70 7.96 3.42 -16.31
CA MET A 70 7.34 2.75 -17.46
C MET A 70 7.23 3.75 -18.62
N PRO A 71 7.84 3.49 -19.80
CA PRO A 71 7.24 4.00 -21.02
C PRO A 71 5.86 3.36 -21.15
N ASP A 72 4.89 4.16 -21.58
CA ASP A 72 3.58 3.68 -22.02
C ASP A 72 3.82 2.76 -23.22
N ASP A 73 3.97 1.46 -22.98
CA ASP A 73 3.67 0.45 -23.99
C ASP A 73 2.25 -0.05 -23.74
N GLU A 74 1.31 0.85 -24.05
CA GLU A 74 -0.02 0.45 -24.52
C GLU A 74 0.19 -0.17 -25.92
N ASP A 75 0.23 -1.50 -26.01
CA ASP A 75 -0.06 -2.19 -27.27
C ASP A 75 -1.10 -3.29 -27.02
N SER A 76 -2.36 -2.84 -27.14
CA SER A 76 -3.45 -3.50 -27.85
C SER A 76 -3.23 -4.95 -28.31
N LYS A 77 -4.05 -5.88 -27.79
CA LYS A 77 -5.01 -6.74 -28.53
C LYS A 77 -5.21 -8.12 -27.89
#